data_AF-A0A9P8XR93-F1
#
_entry.id   AF-A0A9P8XR93-F1
#
_cell.length_a   1.000
_cell.length_b   1.000
_cell.length_c   1.000
_cell.angle_alpha   90.00
_cell.angle_beta   90.00
_cell.angle_gamma   90.00
#
_symmetry.space_group_name_H-M   'P 1'
#
loop_
_entity.id
_entity.type
_entity.pdbx_description
1 polymer ?
#
loop_
_entity_poly.entity_id
_entity_poly.type
_entity_poly.pdbx_seq_one_letter_code
_entity_poly.pdbx_strand_id
1 'polypeptide(L)'
;MSTLANVLKKASEHADATWFPAAKLYEDMLPLSFQVQRASNTAKSSITRLTGVETEAWDDSEKTLDELIARCEKTVSLLKGVDAKLVEGRETAKVELSLGPAGTRQLTGKEYILAFVLPNFFFHLQRRMPSCA
;
A
#
# COMPACT_ATOMS: atom_id res chain seq x y z
N MET A 1 -0.55 -7.96 -1.98
CA MET A 1 -0.27 -7.30 -3.26
C MET A 1 -0.57 -8.17 -4.47
N SER A 2 -0.06 -9.41 -4.57
CA SER A 2 -0.38 -10.30 -5.71
C SER A 2 -1.87 -10.52 -5.93
N THR A 3 -2.65 -10.69 -4.85
CA THR A 3 -4.11 -10.78 -4.93
C THR A 3 -4.74 -9.50 -5.49
N LEU A 4 -4.24 -8.33 -5.09
CA LEU A 4 -4.74 -7.04 -5.59
C LEU A 4 -4.47 -6.89 -7.09
N ALA A 5 -3.28 -7.25 -7.55
CA ALA A 5 -2.96 -7.26 -8.97
C ALA A 5 -3.93 -8.15 -9.76
N ASN A 6 -4.25 -9.34 -9.25
CA ASN A 6 -5.21 -10.24 -9.89
C ASN A 6 -6.65 -9.67 -9.91
N VAL A 7 -7.07 -8.96 -8.86
CA VAL A 7 -8.37 -8.28 -8.83
C VAL A 7 -8.40 -7.14 -9.85
N LEU A 8 -7.32 -6.37 -9.99
CA LEU A 8 -7.23 -5.30 -10.99
C LEU A 8 -7.21 -5.87 -12.42
N LYS A 9 -6.56 -7.00 -12.65
CA LYS A 9 -6.61 -7.73 -13.94
C LYS A 9 -8.03 -8.16 -14.30
N LYS A 10 -8.81 -8.64 -13.33
CA LYS A 10 -10.24 -8.91 -13.55
C LYS A 10 -11.04 -7.64 -13.84
N ALA A 11 -10.69 -6.52 -13.22
CA ALA A 11 -11.33 -5.25 -13.51
C ALA A 11 -11.02 -4.75 -14.93
N SER A 12 -9.81 -5.00 -15.46
CA SER A 12 -9.46 -4.62 -16.84
C SER A 12 -10.18 -5.43 -17.91
N GLU A 13 -10.70 -6.61 -17.57
CA GLU A 13 -11.51 -7.45 -18.48
C GLU A 13 -12.97 -6.97 -18.58
N HIS A 14 -13.39 -6.02 -17.74
CA HIS A 14 -14.74 -5.47 -17.78
C HIS A 14 -14.93 -4.52 -18.97
N ALA A 15 -16.13 -4.51 -19.57
CA ALA A 15 -16.42 -3.72 -20.78
C ALA A 15 -16.10 -2.22 -20.61
N ASP A 16 -16.40 -1.67 -19.43
CA ASP A 16 -16.09 -0.28 -19.04
C ASP A 16 -14.98 -0.25 -17.99
N ALA A 17 -13.75 -0.60 -18.35
CA ALA A 17 -12.64 -0.65 -17.38
C ALA A 17 -12.01 0.73 -17.07
N THR A 18 -12.21 1.72 -17.92
CA THR A 18 -11.47 2.99 -17.92
C THR A 18 -11.84 3.93 -16.75
N TRP A 19 -13.04 3.80 -16.19
CA TRP A 19 -13.50 4.64 -15.07
C TRP A 19 -12.97 4.16 -13.71
N PHE A 20 -12.57 2.89 -13.59
CA PHE A 20 -12.18 2.28 -12.32
C PHE A 20 -11.06 3.01 -11.57
N PRO A 21 -9.98 3.52 -12.20
CA PRO A 21 -8.94 4.23 -11.47
C PRO A 21 -9.43 5.48 -10.73
N ALA A 22 -10.40 6.20 -11.30
CA ALA A 22 -10.98 7.42 -10.74
C ALA A 22 -12.20 7.16 -9.83
N ALA A 23 -12.67 5.92 -9.78
CA ALA A 23 -13.86 5.54 -9.06
C ALA A 23 -13.69 5.63 -7.54
N LYS A 24 -14.79 5.99 -6.87
CA LYS A 24 -14.85 6.18 -5.42
C LYS A 24 -15.98 5.35 -4.83
N LEU A 25 -15.81 4.92 -3.57
CA LEU A 25 -16.86 4.22 -2.83
C LEU A 25 -17.89 5.19 -2.24
N TYR A 26 -17.46 6.40 -1.88
CA TYR A 26 -18.29 7.46 -1.33
C TYR A 26 -17.72 8.83 -1.74
N GLU A 27 -18.53 9.88 -1.71
CA GLU A 27 -18.17 11.20 -2.26
C GLU A 27 -16.89 11.79 -1.64
N ASP A 28 -16.76 11.67 -0.33
CA ASP A 28 -15.61 12.17 0.45
C ASP A 28 -14.36 11.27 0.37
N MET A 29 -14.46 10.08 -0.23
CA MET A 29 -13.35 9.15 -0.31
C MET A 29 -12.45 9.47 -1.50
N LEU A 30 -11.17 9.16 -1.32
CA LEU A 30 -10.17 9.19 -2.39
C LEU A 30 -10.33 8.00 -3.34
N PRO A 31 -9.98 8.16 -4.63
CA PRO A 31 -10.29 7.20 -5.69
C PRO A 31 -9.50 5.88 -5.54
N LEU A 32 -9.87 4.87 -6.33
CA LEU A 32 -9.21 3.56 -6.33
C LEU A 32 -7.70 3.67 -6.55
N SER A 33 -7.25 4.53 -7.47
CA SER A 33 -5.81 4.75 -7.71
C SER A 33 -5.09 5.08 -6.39
N PHE A 34 -5.62 6.04 -5.63
CA PHE A 34 -5.10 6.38 -4.31
C PHE A 34 -5.09 5.20 -3.34
N GLN A 35 -6.13 4.36 -3.33
CA GLN A 35 -6.16 3.19 -2.43
C GLN A 35 -5.02 2.21 -2.75
N VAL A 36 -4.79 1.92 -4.03
CA VAL A 36 -3.69 1.05 -4.48
C VAL A 36 -2.33 1.67 -4.15
N GLN A 37 -2.19 2.98 -4.36
CA GLN A 37 -0.99 3.74 -4.05
C GLN A 37 -0.67 3.66 -2.55
N ARG A 38 -1.66 3.89 -1.68
CA ARG A 38 -1.51 3.82 -0.22
C ARG A 38 -1.20 2.43 0.29
N ALA A 39 -1.82 1.39 -0.26
CA ALA A 39 -1.50 0.01 0.10
C ALA A 39 -0.03 -0.31 -0.23
N SER A 40 0.42 0.08 -1.43
CA SER A 40 1.80 -0.10 -1.89
C SER A 40 2.81 0.70 -1.05
N ASN A 41 2.51 1.98 -0.79
CA ASN A 41 3.35 2.88 0.01
C ASN A 41 3.45 2.42 1.46
N THR A 42 2.36 1.88 2.03
CA THR A 42 2.37 1.33 3.39
C THR A 42 3.28 0.11 3.50
N ALA A 43 3.23 -0.80 2.51
CA ALA A 43 4.14 -1.94 2.45
C ALA A 43 5.61 -1.47 2.31
N LYS A 44 5.86 -0.50 1.42
CA LYS A 44 7.19 0.07 1.21
C LYS A 44 7.76 0.75 2.47
N SER A 45 6.98 1.64 3.09
CA SER A 45 7.39 2.33 4.32
C SER A 45 7.66 1.39 5.49
N SER A 46 6.99 0.24 5.53
CA SER A 46 7.26 -0.78 6.55
C SER A 46 8.69 -1.31 6.46
N ILE A 47 9.21 -1.52 5.25
CA ILE A 47 10.60 -1.95 5.02
C ILE A 47 11.55 -0.85 5.50
N THR A 48 11.39 0.38 5.02
CA THR A 48 12.32 1.48 5.37
C THR A 48 12.37 1.74 6.86
N ARG A 49 11.22 1.78 7.52
CA ARG A 49 11.16 2.10 8.95
C ARG A 49 11.64 0.97 9.85
N LEU A 50 11.39 -0.29 9.48
CA LEU A 50 11.92 -1.41 10.23
C LEU A 50 13.42 -1.59 9.97
N THR A 51 13.86 -1.39 8.73
CA THR A 51 15.21 -1.80 8.34
C THR A 51 16.25 -0.68 8.34
N GLY A 52 15.78 0.58 8.29
CA GLY A 52 16.60 1.76 8.00
C GLY A 52 17.04 1.86 6.54
N VAL A 53 16.66 0.91 5.67
CA VAL A 53 17.04 0.92 4.25
C VAL A 53 16.07 1.78 3.47
N GLU A 54 16.58 2.87 2.91
CA GLU A 54 15.79 3.73 2.04
C GLU A 54 15.32 2.96 0.80
N THR A 55 14.03 3.08 0.52
CA THR A 55 13.42 2.50 -0.69
C THR A 55 13.24 3.57 -1.74
N GLU A 56 13.28 3.18 -3.02
CA GLU A 56 13.02 4.08 -4.14
C GLU A 56 11.73 4.90 -3.95
N ALA A 57 11.80 6.21 -4.19
CA ALA A 57 10.64 7.07 -4.25
C ALA A 57 9.81 6.74 -5.50
N TRP A 58 8.51 6.54 -5.33
CA TRP A 58 7.60 6.28 -6.45
C TRP A 58 6.64 7.46 -6.52
N ASP A 59 6.48 8.01 -7.71
CA ASP A 59 5.47 9.03 -7.95
C ASP A 59 4.08 8.38 -7.91
N ASP A 60 3.11 9.11 -7.40
CA ASP A 60 1.71 8.66 -7.25
C ASP A 60 0.87 9.15 -8.45
N SER A 61 1.40 8.95 -9.66
CA SER A 61 0.87 9.51 -10.91
C SER A 61 0.14 8.51 -11.81
N GLU A 62 -0.11 7.27 -11.34
CA GLU A 62 -0.83 6.26 -12.10
C GLU A 62 -2.29 6.66 -12.39
N LYS A 63 -2.71 6.51 -13.65
CA LYS A 63 -4.04 6.88 -14.14
C LYS A 63 -4.80 5.71 -14.76
N THR A 64 -4.10 4.62 -15.08
CA THR A 64 -4.67 3.45 -15.77
C THR A 64 -4.60 2.20 -14.90
N LEU A 65 -5.44 1.20 -15.18
CA LEU A 65 -5.38 -0.08 -14.48
C LEU A 65 -4.04 -0.80 -14.70
N ASP A 66 -3.47 -0.71 -15.90
CA ASP A 66 -2.18 -1.33 -16.22
C ASP A 66 -1.04 -0.74 -15.39
N GLU A 67 -1.00 0.58 -15.21
CA GLU A 67 -0.04 1.24 -14.32
C GLU A 67 -0.24 0.82 -12.85
N LEU A 68 -1.50 0.70 -12.39
CA LEU A 68 -1.80 0.23 -11.04
C LEU A 68 -1.41 -1.24 -10.82
N ILE A 69 -1.59 -2.10 -11.83
CA ILE A 69 -1.13 -3.49 -11.82
C ILE A 69 0.40 -3.53 -11.76
N ALA A 70 1.08 -2.77 -12.62
CA ALA A 70 2.53 -2.66 -12.65
C ALA A 70 3.09 -2.19 -11.30
N ARG A 71 2.43 -1.23 -10.64
CA ARG A 71 2.78 -0.79 -9.28
C ARG A 71 2.65 -1.91 -8.25
N CYS A 72 1.58 -2.70 -8.33
CA CYS A 72 1.40 -3.86 -7.45
C CYS A 72 2.52 -4.88 -7.65
N GLU A 73 2.88 -5.18 -8.90
CA GLU A 73 3.97 -6.10 -9.24
C GLU A 73 5.33 -5.57 -8.79
N LYS A 74 5.60 -4.27 -8.98
CA LYS A 74 6.80 -3.58 -8.45
C LYS A 74 6.90 -3.72 -6.93
N THR A 75 5.78 -3.59 -6.21
CA THR A 75 5.71 -3.79 -4.76
C THR A 75 6.02 -5.23 -4.35
N VAL A 76 5.51 -6.22 -5.09
CA VAL A 76 5.83 -7.64 -4.82
C VAL A 76 7.31 -7.91 -5.05
N SER A 77 7.90 -7.39 -6.13
CA SER A 77 9.33 -7.54 -6.42
C SER A 77 10.20 -6.90 -5.34
N LEU A 78 9.85 -5.69 -4.88
CA LEU A 78 10.52 -5.04 -3.76
C LEU A 78 10.50 -5.92 -2.52
N LEU A 79 9.32 -6.41 -2.11
CA LEU A 79 9.16 -7.25 -0.91
C LEU A 79 9.96 -8.56 -0.99
N LYS A 80 10.05 -9.17 -2.19
CA LYS A 80 10.85 -10.38 -2.41
C LYS A 80 12.36 -10.13 -2.37
N GLY A 81 12.79 -8.92 -2.71
CA GLY A 81 14.20 -8.53 -2.73
C GLY A 81 14.76 -8.16 -1.35
N VAL A 82 13.92 -8.00 -0.32
CA VAL A 82 14.39 -7.69 1.04
C VAL A 82 14.98 -8.94 1.69
N ASP A 83 16.22 -8.85 2.15
CA ASP A 83 16.84 -9.90 2.96
C ASP A 83 16.10 -10.00 4.31
N ALA A 84 15.55 -11.18 4.60
CA ALA A 84 14.84 -11.47 5.85
C ALA A 84 15.69 -11.17 7.09
N LYS A 85 17.03 -11.30 6.99
CA LYS A 85 17.97 -11.00 8.09
C LYS A 85 17.95 -9.53 8.50
N LEU A 86 17.53 -8.62 7.61
CA LEU A 86 17.37 -7.20 7.94
C LEU A 86 16.15 -6.95 8.82
N VAL A 87 15.19 -7.86 8.87
CA VAL A 87 13.95 -7.70 9.66
C VAL A 87 14.03 -8.50 10.96
N GLU A 88 14.79 -9.59 10.98
CA GLU A 88 14.94 -10.45 12.14
C GLU A 88 15.49 -9.71 13.37
N GLY A 89 14.88 -9.95 14.54
CA GLY A 89 15.29 -9.33 15.80
C GLY A 89 14.91 -7.85 15.96
N ARG A 90 14.26 -7.22 14.98
CA ARG A 90 13.87 -5.79 15.04
C ARG A 90 12.52 -5.54 15.71
N GLU A 91 11.95 -6.52 16.40
CA GLU A 91 10.66 -6.38 17.09
C GLU A 91 10.64 -5.25 18.13
N THR A 92 11.76 -5.03 18.82
CA THR A 92 11.90 -4.01 19.87
C THR A 92 12.58 -2.72 19.38
N ALA A 93 12.98 -2.67 18.11
CA ALA A 93 13.60 -1.49 17.52
C ALA A 93 12.63 -0.30 17.60
N LYS A 94 13.13 0.87 17.97
CA LYS A 94 12.30 2.08 18.04
C LYS A 94 12.08 2.62 16.63
N VAL A 95 10.82 2.74 16.25
CA VAL A 95 10.37 3.33 15.00
C VAL A 95 9.68 4.65 15.32
N GLU A 96 10.16 5.72 14.69
CA GLU A 96 9.49 7.02 14.75
C GLU A 96 8.39 7.09 13.68
N LEU A 97 7.15 7.24 14.14
CA LEU A 97 5.98 7.43 13.30
C LEU A 97 5.57 8.90 13.36
N SER A 98 5.74 9.63 12.27
CA SER A 98 5.13 10.95 12.11
C SER A 98 3.65 10.81 11.73
N LEU A 99 2.76 11.38 12.53
CA LEU A 99 1.32 11.45 12.34
C LEU A 99 0.89 12.81 11.76
N GLY A 100 1.80 13.54 11.13
CA GLY A 100 1.54 14.87 10.58
C GLY A 100 1.26 15.89 11.70
N PRO A 101 0.14 16.66 11.64
CA PRO A 101 -0.17 17.68 12.65
C PRO A 101 -0.33 17.15 14.08
N ALA A 102 -0.64 15.86 14.22
CA ALA A 102 -0.80 15.19 15.52
C ALA A 102 0.53 14.83 16.20
N GLY A 103 1.68 15.17 15.58
CA GLY A 103 3.01 14.99 16.15
C GLY A 103 3.69 13.67 15.78
N THR A 104 4.78 13.36 16.48
CA THR A 104 5.54 12.11 16.32
C THR A 104 5.26 11.16 17.47
N ARG A 105 5.18 9.87 17.16
CA ARG A 105 5.03 8.80 18.15
C ARG A 105 6.15 7.80 17.97
N GLN A 106 6.83 7.45 19.07
CA GLN A 106 7.77 6.35 19.08
C GLN A 106 7.03 5.05 19.40
N LEU A 107 7.22 4.04 18.56
CA LEU A 107 6.65 2.71 18.71
C LEU A 107 7.77 1.69 18.62
N THR A 108 7.58 0.51 19.20
CA THR A 108 8.44 -0.64 18.85
C THR A 108 8.12 -1.12 17.43
N GLY A 109 9.06 -1.80 16.78
CA GLY A 109 8.87 -2.36 15.43
C GLY A 109 7.64 -3.28 15.37
N LYS A 110 7.42 -4.08 16.42
CA LYS A 110 6.23 -4.93 16.54
C LYS A 110 4.94 -4.12 16.64
N GLU A 111 4.88 -3.12 17.51
CA GLU A 111 3.70 -2.25 17.64
C GLU A 111 3.42 -1.48 16.36
N TYR A 112 4.47 -0.97 15.70
CA TYR A 112 4.35 -0.29 14.43
C TYR A 112 3.71 -1.18 13.37
N ILE A 113 4.15 -2.44 13.25
CA ILE A 113 3.58 -3.36 12.26
C ILE A 113 2.13 -3.73 12.60
N LEU A 114 1.89 -4.17 13.84
CA LEU A 114 0.60 -4.71 14.24
C LEU A 114 -0.48 -3.64 14.39
N ALA A 115 -0.14 -2.46 14.94
CA ALA A 115 -1.10 -1.41 15.25
C ALA A 115 -1.21 -0.34 14.17
N PHE A 116 -0.20 -0.18 13.29
CA PHE A 116 -0.23 0.83 12.24
C PHE A 116 -0.19 0.24 10.83
N VAL A 117 0.83 -0.55 10.49
CA VAL A 117 1.03 -1.02 9.10
C VAL A 117 -0.11 -1.95 8.66
N LEU A 118 -0.38 -3.01 9.41
CA LEU A 118 -1.40 -4.00 9.03
C LEU A 118 -2.79 -3.38 8.92
N PRO A 119 -3.30 -2.61 9.91
CA PRO A 119 -4.62 -2.00 9.79
C PRO A 119 -4.73 -1.05 8.60
N ASN A 120 -3.73 -0.19 8.37
CA ASN A 120 -3.74 0.72 7.21
C ASN A 120 -3.67 -0.04 5.88
N PHE A 121 -2.80 -1.05 5.79
CA PHE A 121 -2.66 -1.86 4.59
C PHE A 121 -3.97 -2.57 4.24
N PHE A 122 -4.60 -3.25 5.20
CA PHE A 122 -5.86 -3.95 4.96
C PHE A 122 -7.03 -3.00 4.69
N PHE A 123 -7.07 -1.85 5.33
CA PHE A 123 -8.08 -0.83 5.06
C PHE A 123 -8.05 -0.37 3.60
N HIS A 124 -6.87 -0.06 3.08
CA HIS A 124 -6.72 0.35 1.68
C HIS A 124 -6.87 -0.82 0.69
N LEU A 125 -6.51 -2.04 1.09
CA LEU A 125 -6.68 -3.25 0.27
C LEU A 125 -8.15 -3.67 0.10
N GLN A 126 -8.93 -3.63 1.19
CA GLN A 126 -10.27 -4.21 1.23
C GLN A 126 -11.37 -3.28 0.72
N ARG A 127 -11.06 -2.01 0.43
CA ARG A 127 -11.99 -1.07 -0.19
C ARG A 127 -12.40 -1.56 -1.59
N ARG A 128 -13.39 -2.44 -1.59
CA ARG A 128 -14.05 -2.98 -2.77
C ARG A 128 -15.02 -1.94 -3.26
N MET A 129 -14.91 -1.58 -4.53
CA MET A 129 -15.90 -0.72 -5.15
C MET A 129 -17.25 -1.43 -5.22
N PRO A 130 -18.37 -0.69 -5.12
CA PRO A 130 -19.67 -1.30 -5.30
C PRO A 130 -19.69 -1.93 -6.70
N SER A 131 -20.22 -3.15 -6.81
CA SER A 131 -20.45 -3.76 -8.12
C SER A 131 -21.35 -2.84 -8.92
N CYS A 132 -20.93 -2.45 -10.12
CA CYS A 132 -21.86 -1.90 -11.10
C CYS A 132 -22.97 -2.93 -11.32
N ALA A 133 -24.20 -2.53 -10.98
CA ALA A 133 -25.41 -3.19 -11.42
C ALA A 133 -25.72 -2.75 -12.86
#